data_AF-A0A7S4C4C3-F1
#
_entry.id   AF-A0A7S4C4C3-F1
#
_cell.length_a   1.000
_cell.length_b   1.000
_cell.length_c   1.000
_cell.angle_alpha   90.00
_cell.angle_beta   90.00
_cell.angle_gamma   90.00
#
_symmetry.space_group_name_H-M   'P 1'
#
loop_
_entity.id
_entity.type
_entity.pdbx_description
1 polymer ?
#
loop_
_entity_poly.entity_id
_entity_poly.type
_entity_poly.pdbx_seq_one_letter_code
_entity_poly.pdbx_strand_id
1 'polypeptide(L)'
;GGALAAAVTCASLALADAGLLLYDVIAACSCATIGDIVRLDCSADELAAASSETTVAHMTSLNQLTLLRHNGAAAFERTAETLQLALDGCSKLHARMQAVLAEKAKKVAVSSATIGVGSVAGEKRGHSDLAKESADAEVGKRGKSSDAA
;
A
#
# COMPACT_ATOMS: atom_id res chain seq x y z
N GLY A 1 5.91 -6.00 -8.21
CA GLY A 1 6.70 -6.75 -7.23
C GLY A 1 5.86 -6.87 -5.97
N GLY A 2 6.46 -7.21 -4.83
CA GLY A 2 5.80 -7.07 -3.53
C GLY A 2 4.64 -8.04 -3.22
N ALA A 3 4.52 -9.16 -3.93
CA ALA A 3 3.41 -10.10 -3.73
C ALA A 3 3.30 -10.61 -2.28
N LEU A 4 4.43 -10.83 -1.59
CA LEU A 4 4.46 -11.24 -0.19
C LEU A 4 3.86 -10.16 0.73
N ALA A 5 4.26 -8.90 0.55
CA ALA A 5 3.75 -7.78 1.35
C ALA A 5 2.24 -7.57 1.12
N ALA A 6 1.81 -7.65 -0.14
CA ALA A 6 0.39 -7.58 -0.48
C ALA A 6 -0.40 -8.73 0.14
N ALA A 7 0.11 -9.97 0.05
CA ALA A 7 -0.55 -11.15 0.60
C ALA A 7 -0.71 -11.06 2.13
N VAL A 8 0.32 -10.63 2.86
CA VAL A 8 0.25 -10.44 4.33
C VAL A 8 -0.81 -9.40 4.69
N THR A 9 -0.83 -8.27 3.98
CA THR A 9 -1.81 -7.19 4.20
C THR A 9 -3.23 -7.67 3.91
N CYS A 10 -3.44 -8.38 2.80
CA CYS A 10 -4.73 -8.96 2.43
C CYS A 10 -5.20 -10.02 3.44
N ALA A 11 -4.32 -10.90 3.90
CA ALA A 11 -4.66 -11.91 4.89
C ALA A 11 -5.11 -11.26 6.20
N SER A 12 -4.41 -10.22 6.66
CA SER A 12 -4.81 -9.47 7.86
C SER A 12 -6.18 -8.83 7.72
N LEU A 13 -6.48 -8.23 6.56
CA LEU A 13 -7.80 -7.66 6.29
C LEU A 13 -8.89 -8.73 6.21
N ALA A 14 -8.61 -9.89 5.62
CA ALA A 14 -9.56 -10.99 5.54
C ALA A 14 -9.90 -11.56 6.92
N LEU A 15 -8.92 -11.67 7.81
CA LEU A 15 -9.14 -12.07 9.21
C LEU A 15 -9.99 -11.04 9.97
N ALA A 16 -9.72 -9.74 9.76
CA ALA A 16 -10.52 -8.67 10.35
C ALA A 16 -11.97 -8.69 9.82
N ASP A 17 -12.15 -8.98 8.53
CA ASP A 17 -13.45 -9.07 7.89
C ASP A 17 -14.26 -10.30 8.31
N ALA A 18 -13.58 -11.40 8.60
CA ALA A 18 -14.19 -12.62 9.15
C ALA A 18 -14.71 -12.43 10.59
N GLY A 19 -14.45 -11.28 11.22
CA GLY A 19 -14.89 -10.99 12.59
C GLY A 19 -14.04 -11.70 13.66
N LEU A 20 -12.81 -12.09 13.33
CA LEU A 20 -11.88 -12.64 14.30
C LEU A 20 -11.28 -11.53 15.17
N LEU A 21 -11.14 -11.80 16.47
CA LEU A 21 -10.47 -10.91 17.40
C LEU A 21 -8.97 -10.92 17.09
N LEU A 22 -8.47 -9.81 16.56
CA LEU A 22 -7.05 -9.58 16.27
C LEU A 22 -6.49 -8.57 17.25
N TYR A 23 -5.23 -8.74 17.64
CA TYR A 23 -4.51 -7.72 18.41
C TYR A 23 -4.29 -6.44 17.60
N ASP A 24 -3.97 -6.60 16.31
CA ASP A 24 -3.76 -5.50 15.39
C ASP A 24 -3.92 -5.97 13.94
N VAL A 25 -4.15 -5.02 13.03
CA VAL A 25 -4.07 -5.26 11.59
C VAL A 25 -2.65 -4.99 11.08
N ILE A 26 -2.11 -5.94 10.34
CA ILE A 26 -0.71 -5.94 9.91
C ILE A 26 -0.61 -5.20 8.58
N ALA A 27 0.19 -4.13 8.53
CA ALA A 27 0.58 -3.48 7.29
C ALA A 27 1.96 -4.00 6.87
N ALA A 28 2.09 -4.42 5.62
CA ALA A 28 3.36 -4.85 5.07
C ALA A 28 3.73 -4.05 3.83
N CYS A 29 5.00 -3.67 3.74
CA CYS A 29 5.57 -2.97 2.60
C CYS A 29 6.88 -3.63 2.17
N SER A 30 7.16 -3.56 0.87
CA SER A 30 8.43 -4.01 0.30
C SER A 30 9.22 -2.80 -0.19
N CYS A 31 10.50 -2.76 0.12
CA CYS A 31 11.46 -1.78 -0.39
C CYS A 31 12.52 -2.53 -1.18
N ALA A 32 13.09 -1.87 -2.18
CA ALA A 32 14.29 -2.36 -2.84
C ALA A 32 15.29 -1.23 -3.06
N THR A 33 16.57 -1.60 -3.12
CA THR A 33 17.67 -0.70 -3.41
C THR A 33 18.07 -0.92 -4.87
N ILE A 34 18.02 0.14 -5.68
CA ILE A 34 18.39 0.09 -7.09
C ILE A 34 19.50 1.12 -7.28
N GLY A 35 20.74 0.65 -7.46
CA GLY A 35 21.92 1.52 -7.45
C GLY A 35 22.05 2.24 -6.10
N ASP A 36 22.00 3.58 -6.14
CA ASP A 36 22.12 4.45 -4.97
C ASP A 36 20.78 4.92 -4.39
N ILE A 37 19.67 4.49 -4.96
CA ILE A 37 18.32 4.96 -4.61
C ILE A 37 17.53 3.84 -3.94
N VAL A 38 16.91 4.15 -2.81
CA VAL A 38 15.94 3.27 -2.13
C VAL A 38 14.54 3.61 -2.63
N ARG A 39 13.78 2.59 -3.02
CA ARG A 39 12.44 2.73 -3.58
C ARG A 39 11.44 1.89 -2.79
N LEU A 40 10.34 2.53 -2.40
CA LEU A 40 9.22 1.91 -1.71
C LEU A 40 8.25 1.33 -2.74
N ASP A 41 7.75 0.12 -2.48
CA ASP A 41 6.76 -0.62 -3.27
C ASP A 41 7.16 -0.85 -4.73
N CYS A 42 8.25 -1.61 -4.92
CA CYS A 42 8.84 -1.83 -6.23
C CYS A 42 7.98 -2.71 -7.15
N SER A 43 7.96 -2.35 -8.45
CA SER A 43 7.38 -3.16 -9.52
C SER A 43 8.20 -4.46 -9.74
N ALA A 44 7.71 -5.37 -10.59
CA ALA A 44 8.42 -6.63 -10.85
C ALA A 44 9.74 -6.39 -11.57
N ASP A 45 9.73 -5.46 -12.53
CA ASP A 45 10.91 -5.06 -13.31
C ASP A 45 11.93 -4.32 -12.44
N GLU A 46 11.46 -3.45 -11.54
CA GLU A 46 12.30 -2.74 -10.58
C GLU A 46 12.97 -3.70 -9.59
N LEU A 47 12.25 -4.73 -9.14
CA LEU A 47 12.80 -5.75 -8.25
C LEU A 47 13.86 -6.62 -8.94
N ALA A 48 13.71 -6.88 -10.24
CA ALA A 48 14.71 -7.63 -11.02
C ALA A 48 16.03 -6.86 -11.21
N ALA A 49 15.97 -5.52 -11.23
CA ALA A 49 17.13 -4.65 -11.32
C ALA A 49 17.74 -4.27 -9.96
N ALA A 50 17.10 -4.66 -8.85
CA ALA A 50 17.53 -4.29 -7.51
C ALA A 50 18.74 -5.09 -7.03
N SER A 51 19.60 -4.43 -6.25
CA SER A 51 20.73 -5.07 -5.55
C SER A 51 20.29 -5.78 -4.27
N SER A 52 19.26 -5.25 -3.61
CA SER A 52 18.67 -5.83 -2.41
C SER A 52 17.18 -5.53 -2.30
N GLU A 53 16.43 -6.46 -1.74
CA GLU A 53 15.02 -6.39 -1.40
C GLU A 53 14.85 -6.52 0.11
N THR A 54 14.06 -5.63 0.71
CA THR A 54 13.67 -5.70 2.12
C THR A 54 12.14 -5.67 2.21
N THR A 55 11.54 -6.76 2.70
CA THR A 55 10.11 -6.84 3.01
C THR A 55 9.90 -6.74 4.51
N VAL A 56 8.98 -5.88 4.92
CA VAL A 56 8.70 -5.58 6.33
C VAL A 56 7.20 -5.70 6.58
N ALA A 57 6.81 -6.38 7.65
CA ALA A 57 5.45 -6.37 8.16
C ALA A 57 5.44 -5.86 9.60
N HIS A 58 4.56 -4.92 9.88
CA HIS A 58 4.53 -4.15 11.13
C HIS A 58 3.11 -4.12 11.71
N MET A 59 3.03 -4.36 13.02
CA MET A 59 1.86 -4.07 13.85
C MET A 59 2.03 -2.66 14.41
N THR A 60 1.34 -1.68 13.82
CA THR A 60 1.48 -0.26 14.17
C THR A 60 0.95 0.05 15.58
N SER A 61 -0.09 -0.65 16.04
CA SER A 61 -0.67 -0.43 17.37
C SER A 61 0.27 -0.89 18.50
N LEU A 62 1.03 -1.97 18.27
CA LEU A 62 2.00 -2.51 19.23
C LEU A 62 3.43 -2.03 18.97
N ASN A 63 3.64 -1.32 17.87
CA ASN A 63 4.95 -0.94 17.34
C ASN A 63 5.95 -2.12 17.26
N GLN A 64 5.48 -3.28 16.77
CA GLN A 64 6.28 -4.51 16.67
C GLN A 64 6.37 -4.99 15.23
N LEU A 65 7.56 -5.48 14.87
CA LEU A 65 7.80 -6.14 13.59
C LEU A 65 7.39 -7.61 13.67
N THR A 66 6.53 -8.04 12.74
CA THR A 66 6.10 -9.43 12.63
C THR A 66 6.92 -10.21 11.61
N LEU A 67 7.35 -9.52 10.55
CA LEU A 67 8.17 -10.08 9.49
C LEU A 67 9.24 -9.06 9.11
N LEU A 68 10.49 -9.51 9.08
CA LEU A 68 11.57 -8.82 8.40
C LEU A 68 12.27 -9.82 7.51
N ARG A 69 12.20 -9.59 6.20
CA ARG A 69 12.89 -10.39 5.19
C ARG A 69 13.80 -9.47 4.41
N HIS A 70 15.10 -9.70 4.49
CA HIS A 70 16.08 -9.02 3.65
C HIS A 70 16.70 -10.05 2.71
N ASN A 71 16.80 -9.72 1.44
CA ASN A 71 17.34 -10.58 0.40
C ASN A 71 18.26 -9.77 -0.51
N GLY A 72 19.49 -10.23 -0.72
CA GLY A 72 20.51 -9.52 -1.48
C GLY A 72 21.66 -9.01 -0.61
N ALA A 73 22.55 -8.25 -1.24
CA ALA A 73 23.75 -7.74 -0.60
C ALA A 73 23.73 -6.21 -0.62
N ALA A 74 23.53 -5.61 0.55
CA ALA A 74 23.61 -4.17 0.77
C ALA A 74 24.43 -3.86 2.02
N ALA A 75 25.04 -2.67 2.07
CA ALA A 75 25.70 -2.18 3.27
C ALA A 75 24.67 -2.02 4.40
N PHE A 76 25.09 -2.25 5.65
CA PHE A 76 24.21 -2.17 6.81
C PHE A 76 23.50 -0.82 6.93
N GLU A 77 24.21 0.28 6.66
CA GLU A 77 23.63 1.64 6.66
C GLU A 77 22.48 1.77 5.67
N ARG A 78 22.65 1.25 4.44
CA ARG A 78 21.60 1.23 3.43
C ARG A 78 20.41 0.38 3.84
N THR A 79 20.67 -0.79 4.43
CA THR A 79 19.58 -1.65 4.92
C THR A 79 18.80 -0.96 6.05
N ALA A 80 19.48 -0.24 6.94
CA ALA A 80 18.82 0.55 8.00
C ALA A 80 17.95 1.69 7.41
N GLU A 81 18.46 2.43 6.41
CA GLU A 81 17.68 3.42 5.67
C GLU A 81 16.45 2.78 4.99
N THR A 82 16.62 1.63 4.34
CA THR A 82 15.50 0.93 3.67
C THR A 82 14.43 0.47 4.64
N LEU A 83 14.84 0.03 5.84
CA LEU A 83 13.94 -0.42 6.90
C LEU A 83 13.14 0.75 7.47
N GLN A 84 13.78 1.89 7.71
CA GLN A 84 13.09 3.10 8.18
C GLN A 84 12.06 3.56 7.14
N LEU A 85 12.43 3.59 5.86
CA LEU A 85 11.49 3.94 4.79
C LEU A 85 10.32 2.95 4.69
N ALA A 86 10.58 1.66 4.87
CA ALA A 86 9.55 0.63 4.88
C ALA A 86 8.57 0.82 6.05
N LEU A 87 9.07 1.12 7.24
CA LEU A 87 8.26 1.38 8.44
C LEU A 87 7.36 2.61 8.28
N ASP A 88 7.88 3.68 7.68
CA ASP A 88 7.10 4.88 7.35
C ASP A 88 5.99 4.57 6.32
N GLY A 89 6.31 3.73 5.33
CA GLY A 89 5.36 3.20 4.36
C GLY A 89 4.25 2.39 5.04
N CYS A 90 4.62 1.45 5.90
CA CYS A 90 3.68 0.62 6.65
C CYS A 90 2.75 1.46 7.52
N SER A 91 3.27 2.49 8.19
CA SER A 91 2.46 3.38 9.04
C SER A 91 1.38 4.13 8.24
N LYS A 92 1.73 4.61 7.03
CA LYS A 92 0.77 5.27 6.12
C LYS A 92 -0.27 4.29 5.58
N LEU A 93 0.17 3.08 5.22
CA LEU A 93 -0.71 2.02 4.73
C LEU A 93 -1.69 1.58 5.81
N HIS A 94 -1.22 1.41 7.04
CA HIS A 94 -2.02 1.03 8.19
C HIS A 94 -3.17 2.02 8.46
N ALA A 95 -2.89 3.32 8.42
CA ALA A 95 -3.93 4.35 8.58
C ALA A 95 -5.02 4.24 7.49
N ARG A 96 -4.65 3.93 6.25
CA ARG A 96 -5.61 3.70 5.15
C ARG A 96 -6.43 2.43 5.37
N MET A 97 -5.79 1.34 5.81
CA MET A 97 -6.47 0.08 6.11
C MET A 97 -7.51 0.25 7.21
N GLN A 98 -7.16 0.93 8.31
CA GLN A 98 -8.10 1.22 9.40
C GLN A 98 -9.30 2.04 8.92
N ALA A 99 -9.07 3.08 8.10
CA ALA A 99 -10.16 3.89 7.56
C ALA A 99 -11.14 3.04 6.72
N VAL A 100 -10.62 2.15 5.87
CA VAL A 100 -11.45 1.26 5.04
C VAL A 100 -12.25 0.26 5.90
N LEU A 101 -11.63 -0.33 6.92
CA LEU A 101 -12.30 -1.24 7.85
C LEU A 101 -13.41 -0.54 8.65
N ALA A 102 -13.15 0.67 9.15
CA ALA A 102 -14.14 1.46 9.87
C ALA A 102 -15.35 1.81 8.98
N GLU A 103 -15.12 2.18 7.73
CA GLU A 103 -16.19 2.44 6.76
C GLU A 103 -16.99 1.18 6.41
N LYS A 104 -16.33 0.02 6.30
CA LYS A 104 -17.02 -1.25 6.10
C LYS A 104 -17.88 -1.62 7.31
N ALA A 105 -17.35 -1.50 8.52
CA ALA A 105 -18.07 -1.79 9.75
C ALA A 105 -19.35 -0.93 9.88
N LYS A 106 -19.27 0.37 9.55
CA LYS A 106 -20.44 1.25 9.50
C LYS A 106 -21.50 0.78 8.50
N LYS A 107 -21.10 0.41 7.28
CA LYS A 107 -22.02 -0.06 6.24
C LYS A 107 -22.71 -1.38 6.64
N VAL A 108 -21.98 -2.31 7.26
CA VAL A 108 -22.54 -3.57 7.75
C VAL A 108 -23.55 -3.30 8.87
N ALA A 109 -23.25 -2.41 9.82
CA ALA A 109 -24.17 -2.04 10.90
C ALA A 109 -25.48 -1.42 10.38
N VAL A 110 -25.41 -0.56 9.35
CA VAL A 110 -26.61 0.04 8.72
C VAL A 110 -27.39 -1.00 7.91
N SER A 111 -26.70 -1.94 7.26
CA SER A 111 -27.35 -3.01 6.49
C SER A 111 -28.06 -4.01 7.40
N SER A 112 -27.51 -4.35 8.57
CA SER A 112 -28.16 -5.27 9.52
C SER A 112 -29.44 -4.71 10.14
N ALA A 113 -29.63 -3.38 10.15
CA ALA A 113 -30.90 -2.77 10.56
C ALA A 113 -32.02 -2.93 9.50
N THR A 114 -31.68 -3.32 8.27
CA THR A 114 -32.65 -3.49 7.16
C THR A 114 -32.96 -4.95 6.85
N ILE A 115 -32.20 -5.92 7.38
CA ILE A 115 -32.44 -7.36 7.13
C ILE A 115 -33.43 -7.88 8.18
N GLY A 116 -34.66 -7.40 8.03
CA GLY A 116 -35.88 -7.94 8.57
C GLY A 116 -36.84 -8.42 7.49
N VAL A 117 -36.39 -8.68 6.25
CA VAL A 117 -37.06 -9.59 5.29
C VAL A 117 -36.00 -10.06 4.27
N GLY A 118 -35.92 -11.37 4.02
CA GLY A 118 -34.92 -11.96 3.15
C GLY A 118 -35.09 -11.65 1.66
N SER A 119 -33.99 -11.74 0.91
CA SER A 119 -33.96 -12.32 -0.44
C SER A 119 -32.52 -12.52 -0.90
N VAL A 120 -32.29 -13.67 -1.53
CA VAL A 120 -31.08 -14.03 -2.26
C VAL A 120 -31.04 -13.21 -3.56
N ALA A 121 -29.96 -12.48 -3.79
CA ALA A 121 -29.56 -11.98 -5.11
C ALA A 121 -28.07 -11.63 -5.02
N GLY A 122 -27.17 -12.32 -5.70
CA GLY A 122 -27.16 -12.40 -7.15
C GLY A 122 -25.97 -11.58 -7.62
N GLU A 123 -24.89 -12.27 -7.94
CA GLU A 123 -23.68 -11.76 -8.55
C GLU A 123 -24.02 -10.91 -9.77
N LYS A 124 -23.74 -9.61 -9.71
CA LYS A 124 -23.45 -8.71 -10.84
C LYS A 124 -23.16 -7.31 -10.31
N ARG A 125 -21.88 -6.94 -10.24
CA ARG A 125 -21.47 -5.54 -10.35
C ARG A 125 -20.23 -5.46 -11.23
N GLY A 126 -20.49 -5.24 -12.52
CA GLY A 126 -19.52 -4.61 -13.39
C GLY A 126 -19.23 -3.21 -12.89
N HIS A 127 -17.96 -2.81 -12.99
CA HIS A 127 -17.57 -1.41 -12.91
C HIS A 127 -16.52 -1.19 -14.00
N SER A 128 -17.01 -0.95 -15.21
CA SER A 128 -16.46 0.12 -16.04
C SER A 128 -16.55 1.40 -15.21
N ASP A 129 -15.42 2.01 -14.88
CA ASP A 129 -15.21 3.46 -14.68
C ASP A 129 -13.86 3.73 -14.00
N LEU A 130 -12.77 3.43 -14.70
CA LEU A 130 -11.47 4.09 -14.50
C LEU A 130 -10.88 4.44 -15.86
N ALA A 131 -11.61 5.26 -16.61
CA ALA A 131 -11.09 6.05 -17.72
C ALA A 131 -11.31 7.53 -17.38
N LYS A 132 -10.39 8.10 -16.60
CA LYS A 132 -10.03 9.52 -16.67
C LYS A 132 -8.52 9.61 -16.67
N GLU A 133 -7.98 9.22 -17.81
CA GLU A 133 -6.66 9.58 -18.28
C GLU A 133 -6.64 11.10 -18.57
N SER A 134 -5.54 11.73 -18.15
CA SER A 134 -4.84 12.83 -18.82
C SER A 134 -5.65 13.86 -19.63
N ALA A 135 -5.74 15.08 -19.10
CA ALA A 135 -5.73 16.28 -19.93
C ALA A 135 -5.30 17.49 -19.07
N ASP A 136 -4.03 17.89 -19.21
CA ASP A 136 -3.52 19.26 -19.13
C ASP A 136 -2.03 19.17 -19.53
N ALA A 137 -1.75 18.87 -20.80
CA ALA A 137 -1.62 19.82 -21.91
C ALA A 137 -0.27 20.56 -21.91
N GLU A 138 0.65 20.06 -22.74
CA GLU A 138 1.69 20.86 -23.35
C GLU A 138 1.08 22.10 -24.03
N VAL A 139 1.64 23.29 -23.76
CA VAL A 139 1.76 24.35 -24.76
C VAL A 139 3.16 24.95 -24.65
N GLY A 140 4.04 24.54 -25.56
CA GLY A 140 5.22 25.31 -25.91
C GLY A 140 4.88 26.32 -27.02
N LYS A 141 5.34 27.57 -26.88
CA LYS A 141 6.21 28.30 -27.85
C LYS A 141 6.20 29.82 -27.69
N ARG A 142 7.41 30.39 -27.86
CA ARG A 142 7.78 31.78 -28.26
C ARG A 142 7.65 32.82 -27.14
N GLY A 143 8.63 33.67 -26.83
CA GLY A 143 9.89 34.04 -27.47
C GLY A 143 10.07 35.57 -27.41
N LYS A 144 11.29 36.03 -27.05
CA LYS A 144 11.79 37.44 -27.02
C LYS A 144 11.14 38.32 -25.94
N SER A 145 11.81 39.24 -25.25
CA SER A 145 13.02 40.05 -25.46
C SER A 145 13.41 40.74 -24.14
N SER A 146 14.65 41.27 -24.08
CA SER A 146 15.09 42.53 -23.38
C SER A 146 14.93 42.60 -21.84
N ASP A 147 15.78 43.20 -21.03
CA ASP A 147 17.07 43.88 -21.12
C ASP A 147 17.45 44.25 -19.67
N ALA A 148 18.72 44.57 -19.46
CA ALA A 148 19.26 45.53 -18.48
C ALA A 148 19.00 45.33 -16.97
N ALA A 149 20.07 45.00 -16.22
CA ALA A 149 20.91 45.96 -15.48
C ALA A 149 21.81 45.23 -14.48
#